data_AF-A0A3M0ZGQ9-F1
#
_entry.id   AF-A0A3M0ZGQ9-F1
#
_cell.length_a   1.000
_cell.length_b   1.000
_cell.length_c   1.000
_cell.angle_alpha   90.00
_cell.angle_beta   90.00
_cell.angle_gamma   90.00
#
_symmetry.space_group_name_H-M   'P 1'
#
loop_
_entity.id
_entity.type
_entity.pdbx_description
1 polymer ?
#
loop_
_entity_poly.entity_id
_entity_poly.type
_entity_poly.pdbx_seq_one_letter_code
_entity_poly.pdbx_strand_id
1 'polypeptide(L)'
;MLGKTMIALGLVFCSYARQGVPDKGIGLDGIAYWSTQMPFVDVIKRGQGWVSFKPGGGWKDNRTIPLDANGWPTSLASDQQCRMLCITHSHHHPTGDYVLTWQGDGVVSMNGGTLKTEGVRRRVYSVTDPNSDIWVVIESTNPTNHVRNIRLWLPGFENADSPFYPTFKDRLKPFNPLRFMDWAHTNNSGQREWSDRRPMNYAWQGGEYNGKVTGVAWEYMIDLCNELQKDMWICVPHMASDDYCWKLAHLILTRLDARLKVYVEYSNEVWNGQFGQFQWLDA
;
A
#
# COMPACT_ATOMS: atom_id res chain seq x y z
N MET A 1 52.61 2.41 44.96
CA MET A 1 51.21 2.90 44.80
C MET A 1 51.13 3.67 43.49
N LEU A 2 50.66 3.04 42.41
CA LEU A 2 50.33 3.75 41.17
C LEU A 2 48.85 4.15 41.23
N GLY A 3 48.59 5.45 41.35
CA GLY A 3 47.24 6.01 41.26
C GLY A 3 46.76 5.99 39.81
N LYS A 4 45.65 5.31 39.54
CA LYS A 4 44.98 5.34 38.24
C LYS A 4 44.18 6.64 38.11
N THR A 5 44.57 7.48 37.16
CA THR A 5 43.77 8.62 36.70
C THR A 5 42.56 8.10 35.94
N MET A 6 41.35 8.42 36.41
CA MET A 6 40.10 8.12 35.74
C MET A 6 39.72 9.35 34.90
N ILE A 7 39.77 9.24 33.57
CA ILE A 7 39.26 10.27 32.67
C ILE A 7 37.77 10.00 32.47
N ALA A 8 36.92 10.85 33.04
CA ALA A 8 35.49 10.85 32.76
C ALA A 8 35.25 11.54 31.41
N LEU A 9 34.97 10.76 30.36
CA LEU A 9 34.42 11.30 29.13
C LEU A 9 32.96 11.70 29.40
N GLY A 10 32.71 12.99 29.59
CA GLY A 10 31.37 13.55 29.55
C GLY A 10 30.83 13.45 28.12
N LEU A 11 30.06 12.42 27.83
CA LEU A 11 29.20 12.37 26.66
C LEU A 11 28.10 13.42 26.84
N VAL A 12 28.32 14.59 26.25
CA VAL A 12 27.27 15.57 26.02
C VAL A 12 26.29 14.92 25.05
N PHE A 13 25.17 14.40 25.56
CA PHE A 13 23.99 14.19 24.74
C PHE A 13 23.49 15.56 24.31
N CYS A 14 24.00 16.03 23.17
CA CYS A 14 23.37 17.12 22.46
C CYS A 14 22.04 16.55 21.95
N SER A 15 20.98 16.74 22.72
CA SER A 15 19.63 16.59 22.19
C SER A 15 19.51 17.62 21.08
N TYR A 16 19.66 17.19 19.83
CA TYR A 16 19.10 17.94 18.72
C TYR A 16 17.59 17.92 18.93
N ALA A 17 17.08 18.88 19.69
CA ALA A 17 15.71 19.31 19.53
C ALA A 17 15.58 19.64 18.04
N ARG A 18 14.80 18.85 17.28
CA ARG A 18 14.50 19.17 15.88
C ARG A 18 13.77 20.50 15.88
N GLN A 19 14.50 21.59 15.69
CA GLN A 19 13.90 22.88 15.38
C GLN A 19 13.17 22.74 14.04
N GLY A 20 11.88 23.10 14.02
CA GLY A 20 11.07 23.12 12.79
C GLY A 20 10.25 21.86 12.51
N VAL A 21 10.02 20.97 13.48
CA VAL A 21 8.97 19.95 13.33
C VAL A 21 7.62 20.66 13.30
N PRO A 22 6.82 20.52 12.24
CA PRO A 22 5.49 21.13 12.21
C PRO A 22 4.62 20.56 13.34
N ASP A 23 3.94 21.41 14.11
CA ASP A 23 3.06 21.01 15.24
C ASP A 23 1.68 20.48 14.78
N LYS A 24 1.53 20.10 13.52
CA LYS A 24 0.24 19.69 12.92
C LYS A 24 0.37 18.29 12.33
N GLY A 25 -0.28 17.32 12.96
CA GLY A 25 -0.43 16.00 12.38
C GLY A 25 -1.43 15.98 11.22
N ILE A 26 -1.32 14.97 10.36
CA ILE A 26 -2.30 14.72 9.30
C ILE A 26 -2.66 13.23 9.23
N GLY A 27 -3.95 12.94 9.05
CA GLY A 27 -4.42 11.61 8.69
C GLY A 27 -4.28 11.36 7.19
N LEU A 28 -3.74 10.20 6.81
CA LEU A 28 -3.74 9.76 5.43
C LEU A 28 -5.04 9.03 5.11
N ASP A 29 -5.57 9.24 3.91
CA ASP A 29 -6.84 8.65 3.46
C ASP A 29 -6.60 7.22 2.95
N GLY A 30 -7.64 6.39 3.01
CA GLY A 30 -7.60 5.00 2.58
C GLY A 30 -7.23 4.87 1.10
N ILE A 31 -6.56 3.77 0.76
CA ILE A 31 -6.14 3.51 -0.62
C ILE A 31 -7.14 2.61 -1.34
N ALA A 32 -7.70 3.15 -2.41
CA ALA A 32 -8.55 2.45 -3.36
C ALA A 32 -8.34 3.03 -4.77
N TYR A 33 -8.90 2.35 -5.77
CA TYR A 33 -8.84 2.82 -7.16
C TYR A 33 -9.61 4.14 -7.38
N TRP A 34 -10.53 4.48 -6.47
CA TRP A 34 -11.26 5.76 -6.46
C TRP A 34 -10.64 6.82 -5.56
N SER A 35 -9.58 6.53 -4.78
CA SER A 35 -8.98 7.53 -3.91
C SER A 35 -8.35 8.69 -4.69
N THR A 36 -8.44 9.91 -4.17
CA THR A 36 -7.72 11.05 -4.77
C THR A 36 -6.23 11.06 -4.40
N GLN A 37 -5.87 10.43 -3.29
CA GLN A 37 -4.49 10.27 -2.88
C GLN A 37 -3.80 9.23 -3.76
N MET A 38 -2.65 9.60 -4.33
CA MET A 38 -1.79 8.72 -5.14
C MET A 38 -0.45 8.52 -4.43
N PRO A 39 -0.39 7.66 -3.41
CA PRO A 39 0.83 7.50 -2.64
C PRO A 39 1.92 6.72 -3.37
N PHE A 40 1.56 5.81 -4.28
CA PHE A 40 2.51 4.91 -4.93
C PHE A 40 2.79 5.28 -6.38
N VAL A 41 4.03 5.08 -6.83
CA VAL A 41 4.39 5.14 -8.25
C VAL A 41 3.98 3.90 -9.04
N ASP A 42 3.78 2.77 -8.35
CA ASP A 42 3.21 1.55 -8.92
C ASP A 42 1.69 1.55 -8.68
N VAL A 43 0.95 1.78 -9.76
CA VAL A 43 -0.50 1.94 -9.78
C VAL A 43 -1.22 0.62 -9.43
N ILE A 44 -0.56 -0.53 -9.53
CA ILE A 44 -1.15 -1.81 -9.06
C ILE A 44 -1.44 -1.77 -7.56
N LYS A 45 -0.64 -1.04 -6.77
CA LYS A 45 -0.75 -1.00 -5.30
C LYS A 45 -2.10 -0.46 -4.81
N ARG A 46 -2.82 0.29 -5.64
CA ARG A 46 -4.12 0.86 -5.32
C ARG A 46 -5.32 0.14 -5.96
N GLY A 47 -5.08 -0.99 -6.65
CA GLY A 47 -6.14 -1.72 -7.35
C GLY A 47 -7.13 -2.45 -6.45
N GLN A 48 -8.28 -2.82 -7.01
CA GLN A 48 -9.40 -3.48 -6.29
C GLN A 48 -9.28 -5.00 -6.10
N GLY A 49 -8.12 -5.59 -6.41
CA GLY A 49 -8.02 -7.03 -6.64
C GLY A 49 -8.55 -7.44 -8.02
N TRP A 50 -8.44 -8.74 -8.32
CA TRP A 50 -8.79 -9.29 -9.62
C TRP A 50 -10.27 -9.65 -9.72
N VAL A 51 -10.91 -9.26 -10.82
CA VAL A 51 -12.26 -9.72 -11.18
C VAL A 51 -12.22 -10.53 -12.46
N SER A 52 -12.97 -11.62 -12.49
CA SER A 52 -13.09 -12.50 -13.65
C SER A 52 -14.09 -11.94 -14.66
N PHE A 53 -13.81 -12.15 -15.94
CA PHE A 53 -14.76 -11.88 -17.02
C PHE A 53 -14.51 -12.79 -18.23
N LYS A 54 -15.53 -12.89 -19.09
CA LYS A 54 -15.42 -13.49 -20.42
C LYS A 54 -15.18 -12.41 -21.47
N PRO A 55 -14.20 -12.54 -22.37
CA PRO A 55 -14.02 -11.60 -23.49
C PRO A 55 -15.31 -11.40 -24.28
N GLY A 56 -15.68 -10.14 -24.54
CA GLY A 56 -16.97 -9.76 -25.16
C GLY A 56 -18.17 -9.75 -24.20
N GLY A 57 -17.99 -10.13 -22.94
CA GLY A 57 -19.00 -10.04 -21.89
C GLY A 57 -18.95 -8.72 -21.09
N GLY A 58 -19.69 -8.68 -19.98
CA GLY A 58 -19.73 -7.54 -19.07
C GLY A 58 -18.45 -7.33 -18.26
N TRP A 59 -18.48 -6.38 -17.31
CA TRP A 59 -17.32 -6.02 -16.50
C TRP A 59 -16.78 -7.20 -15.66
N LYS A 60 -17.68 -7.98 -15.07
CA LYS A 60 -17.35 -9.18 -14.29
C LYS A 60 -18.39 -10.28 -14.48
N ASP A 61 -17.97 -11.53 -14.28
CA ASP A 61 -18.83 -12.72 -14.32
C ASP A 61 -18.82 -13.55 -13.01
N ASN A 62 -18.14 -13.05 -11.98
CA ASN A 62 -18.03 -13.65 -10.63
C ASN A 62 -17.45 -15.08 -10.58
N ARG A 63 -16.82 -15.58 -11.65
CA ARG A 63 -16.07 -16.85 -11.58
C ARG A 63 -14.83 -16.69 -10.69
N THR A 64 -14.47 -17.76 -9.98
CA THR A 64 -13.30 -17.78 -9.11
C THR A 64 -12.02 -17.59 -9.92
N ILE A 65 -11.05 -16.90 -9.33
CA ILE A 65 -9.69 -16.77 -9.84
C ILE A 65 -8.75 -17.32 -8.76
N PRO A 66 -8.03 -18.42 -9.01
CA PRO A 66 -7.03 -18.89 -8.07
C PRO A 66 -5.85 -17.91 -8.03
N LEU A 67 -5.48 -17.49 -6.82
CA LEU A 67 -4.38 -16.55 -6.58
C LEU A 67 -3.23 -17.26 -5.86
N ASP A 68 -2.00 -16.85 -6.15
CA ASP A 68 -0.84 -17.21 -5.33
C ASP A 68 -0.82 -16.43 -4.00
N ALA A 69 0.16 -16.72 -3.16
CA ALA A 69 0.33 -16.08 -1.85
C ALA A 69 0.51 -14.54 -1.91
N ASN A 70 0.85 -13.99 -3.08
CA ASN A 70 1.07 -12.56 -3.30
C ASN A 70 -0.08 -11.90 -4.08
N GLY A 71 -1.17 -12.63 -4.35
CA GLY A 71 -2.35 -12.10 -5.02
C GLY A 71 -2.27 -12.13 -6.55
N TRP A 72 -1.44 -12.97 -7.16
CA TRP A 72 -1.34 -13.10 -8.61
C TRP A 72 -2.14 -14.30 -9.16
N PRO A 73 -2.95 -14.13 -10.23
CA PRO A 73 -3.71 -15.21 -10.85
C PRO A 73 -2.81 -16.32 -11.40
N THR A 74 -3.02 -17.54 -10.90
CA THR A 74 -2.18 -18.70 -11.26
C THR A 74 -2.68 -19.45 -12.49
N SER A 75 -3.97 -19.38 -12.79
CA SER A 75 -4.58 -20.01 -13.95
C SER A 75 -5.89 -19.32 -14.34
N LEU A 76 -6.29 -19.53 -15.60
CA LEU A 76 -7.54 -19.04 -16.17
C LEU A 76 -8.20 -20.17 -16.96
N ALA A 77 -9.53 -20.26 -16.95
CA ALA A 77 -10.27 -21.14 -17.87
C ALA A 77 -10.13 -20.65 -19.33
N SER A 78 -10.44 -21.51 -20.30
CA SER A 78 -10.21 -21.23 -21.73
C SER A 78 -10.93 -19.99 -22.28
N ASP A 79 -12.03 -19.57 -21.66
CA ASP A 79 -12.79 -18.35 -22.01
C ASP A 79 -12.82 -17.32 -20.86
N GLN A 80 -11.80 -17.37 -20.00
CA GLN A 80 -11.68 -16.49 -18.84
C GLN A 80 -10.47 -15.58 -18.99
N GLN A 81 -10.70 -14.31 -18.67
CA GLN A 81 -9.66 -13.33 -18.40
C GLN A 81 -9.93 -12.71 -17.05
N CYS A 82 -8.94 -12.06 -16.47
CA CYS A 82 -9.15 -11.28 -15.26
C CYS A 82 -8.60 -9.87 -15.42
N ARG A 83 -9.22 -8.93 -14.72
CA ARG A 83 -8.83 -7.52 -14.74
C ARG A 83 -8.79 -6.91 -13.35
N MET A 84 -7.99 -5.87 -13.19
CA MET A 84 -7.88 -5.09 -11.96
C MET A 84 -8.06 -3.61 -12.30
N LEU A 85 -9.13 -3.01 -11.79
CA LEU A 85 -9.28 -1.55 -11.85
C LEU A 85 -8.33 -0.91 -10.87
N CYS A 86 -7.54 0.05 -11.37
CA CYS A 86 -6.48 0.69 -10.59
C CYS A 86 -6.71 2.19 -10.42
N ILE A 87 -7.31 2.86 -11.41
CA ILE A 87 -7.72 4.27 -11.34
C ILE A 87 -9.09 4.38 -11.99
N THR A 88 -10.01 5.10 -11.35
CA THR A 88 -11.29 5.45 -11.96
C THR A 88 -11.29 6.88 -12.49
N HIS A 89 -12.10 7.13 -13.52
CA HIS A 89 -12.31 8.41 -14.20
C HIS A 89 -12.75 9.57 -13.31
N SER A 90 -13.17 9.31 -12.07
CA SER A 90 -13.70 10.35 -11.17
C SER A 90 -12.61 11.33 -10.67
N HIS A 91 -11.32 11.04 -10.90
CA HIS A 91 -10.22 11.87 -10.41
C HIS A 91 -9.07 11.96 -11.41
N HIS A 92 -8.47 13.16 -11.49
CA HIS A 92 -7.31 13.40 -12.34
C HIS A 92 -6.11 12.52 -11.93
N HIS A 93 -5.57 11.79 -12.90
CA HIS A 93 -4.28 11.11 -12.78
C HIS A 93 -3.24 11.74 -13.72
N PRO A 94 -1.93 11.53 -13.49
CA PRO A 94 -0.90 12.00 -14.40
C PRO A 94 -1.12 11.50 -15.84
N THR A 95 -0.92 12.36 -16.83
CA THR A 95 -0.83 11.96 -18.25
C THR A 95 0.62 11.68 -18.63
N GLY A 96 0.82 10.93 -19.70
CA GLY A 96 2.15 10.56 -20.20
C GLY A 96 2.29 9.06 -20.50
N ASP A 97 3.53 8.60 -20.59
CA ASP A 97 3.84 7.22 -20.93
C ASP A 97 3.85 6.34 -19.67
N TYR A 98 2.79 5.56 -19.49
CA TYR A 98 2.70 4.53 -18.45
C TYR A 98 3.45 3.28 -18.91
N VAL A 99 4.21 2.68 -17.99
CA VAL A 99 4.98 1.46 -18.29
C VAL A 99 4.41 0.28 -17.54
N LEU A 100 3.92 -0.71 -18.29
CA LEU A 100 3.44 -1.99 -17.78
C LEU A 100 4.54 -3.03 -17.93
N THR A 101 4.95 -3.67 -16.83
CA THR A 101 5.88 -4.81 -16.85
C THR A 101 5.31 -5.99 -16.07
N TRP A 102 5.76 -7.21 -16.39
CA TRP A 102 5.40 -8.42 -15.65
C TRP A 102 6.47 -9.50 -15.74
N GLN A 103 6.32 -10.54 -14.93
CA GLN A 103 7.07 -11.79 -15.01
C GLN A 103 6.11 -12.94 -15.33
N GLY A 104 6.65 -14.07 -15.78
CA GLY A 104 5.86 -15.24 -16.17
C GLY A 104 5.43 -15.23 -17.63
N ASP A 105 4.84 -16.34 -18.06
CA ASP A 105 4.39 -16.52 -19.44
C ASP A 105 2.88 -16.26 -19.51
N GLY A 106 2.51 -15.35 -20.41
CA GLY A 106 1.16 -14.86 -20.54
C GLY A 106 1.13 -13.46 -21.12
N VAL A 107 -0.08 -12.98 -21.40
CA VAL A 107 -0.32 -11.68 -22.04
C VAL A 107 -1.01 -10.76 -21.05
N VAL A 108 -0.42 -9.57 -20.85
CA VAL A 108 -0.97 -8.54 -19.96
C VAL A 108 -1.14 -7.25 -20.75
N SER A 109 -2.32 -6.63 -20.66
CA SER A 109 -2.64 -5.35 -21.29
C SER A 109 -3.16 -4.33 -20.30
N MET A 110 -3.25 -3.10 -20.76
CA MET A 110 -3.79 -1.96 -20.02
C MET A 110 -4.89 -1.29 -20.84
N ASN A 111 -5.91 -0.77 -20.15
CA ASN A 111 -6.85 0.20 -20.68
C ASN A 111 -6.49 1.64 -20.24
N GLY A 112 -7.09 2.66 -20.86
CA GLY A 112 -6.90 4.07 -20.50
C GLY A 112 -5.84 4.79 -21.32
N GLY A 113 -5.19 4.12 -22.29
CA GLY A 113 -4.20 4.75 -23.16
C GLY A 113 -3.99 3.99 -24.48
N THR A 114 -3.27 4.64 -25.39
CA THR A 114 -2.89 4.05 -26.68
C THR A 114 -1.57 3.30 -26.54
N LEU A 115 -1.55 2.02 -26.94
CA LEU A 115 -0.32 1.23 -26.97
C LEU A 115 0.71 1.90 -27.89
N LYS A 116 1.87 2.27 -27.34
CA LYS A 116 2.95 2.95 -28.04
C LYS A 116 4.07 1.99 -28.43
N THR A 117 4.47 1.12 -27.51
CA THR A 117 5.49 0.09 -27.76
C THR A 117 5.16 -1.21 -27.03
N GLU A 118 5.55 -2.31 -27.66
CA GLU A 118 5.43 -3.65 -27.12
C GLU A 118 6.79 -4.35 -27.19
N GLY A 119 7.23 -4.88 -26.05
CA GLY A 119 8.45 -5.67 -25.90
C GLY A 119 8.17 -6.92 -25.07
N VAL A 120 9.23 -7.68 -24.80
CA VAL A 120 9.10 -8.91 -24.01
C VAL A 120 8.70 -8.57 -22.58
N ARG A 121 7.48 -8.95 -22.20
CA ARG A 121 6.89 -8.72 -20.86
C ARG A 121 6.92 -7.25 -20.41
N ARG A 122 6.83 -6.34 -21.38
CA ARG A 122 6.84 -4.90 -21.19
C ARG A 122 6.01 -4.22 -22.26
N ARG A 123 5.12 -3.32 -21.88
CA ARG A 123 4.32 -2.48 -22.78
C ARG A 123 4.33 -1.04 -22.30
N VAL A 124 4.35 -0.09 -23.23
CA VAL A 124 4.22 1.34 -22.92
C VAL A 124 2.94 1.86 -23.53
N TYR A 125 2.13 2.52 -22.70
CA TYR A 125 0.86 3.12 -23.10
C TYR A 125 0.93 4.63 -22.94
N SER A 126 0.57 5.37 -23.99
CA SER A 126 0.44 6.82 -23.92
C SER A 126 -0.96 7.18 -23.45
N VAL A 127 -1.04 7.78 -22.27
CA VAL A 127 -2.29 8.22 -21.63
C VAL A 127 -2.39 9.74 -21.77
N THR A 128 -3.37 10.22 -22.53
CA THR A 128 -3.56 11.64 -22.82
C THR A 128 -4.76 12.26 -22.11
N ASP A 129 -5.75 11.45 -21.76
CA ASP A 129 -6.91 11.88 -20.96
C ASP A 129 -6.61 11.68 -19.47
N PRO A 130 -6.53 12.75 -18.66
CA PRO A 130 -6.30 12.64 -17.22
C PRO A 130 -7.50 12.05 -16.45
N ASN A 131 -8.64 11.85 -17.11
CA ASN A 131 -9.86 11.28 -16.53
C ASN A 131 -10.18 9.89 -17.10
N SER A 132 -9.21 9.20 -17.71
CA SER A 132 -9.44 7.83 -18.19
C SER A 132 -9.59 6.85 -17.01
N ASP A 133 -10.44 5.84 -17.16
CA ASP A 133 -10.33 4.66 -16.32
C ASP A 133 -9.08 3.86 -16.71
N ILE A 134 -8.27 3.46 -15.73
CA ILE A 134 -7.08 2.63 -15.96
C ILE A 134 -7.27 1.31 -15.23
N TRP A 135 -7.30 0.23 -16.01
CA TRP A 135 -7.28 -1.13 -15.49
C TRP A 135 -6.27 -1.98 -16.26
N VAL A 136 -5.75 -3.00 -15.56
CA VAL A 136 -4.86 -4.00 -16.14
C VAL A 136 -5.64 -5.28 -16.38
N VAL A 137 -5.36 -5.96 -17.50
CA VAL A 137 -5.98 -7.23 -17.88
C VAL A 137 -4.89 -8.28 -18.00
N ILE A 138 -5.10 -9.46 -17.38
CA ILE A 138 -4.36 -10.67 -17.71
C ILE A 138 -5.24 -11.44 -18.69
N GLU A 139 -4.79 -11.49 -19.94
CA GLU A 139 -5.50 -12.14 -21.03
C GLU A 139 -5.22 -13.64 -21.08
N SER A 140 -4.02 -14.04 -20.65
CA SER A 140 -3.59 -15.43 -20.53
C SER A 140 -2.47 -15.55 -19.51
N THR A 141 -2.36 -16.73 -18.90
CA THR A 141 -1.31 -17.05 -17.93
C THR A 141 -0.99 -18.54 -18.00
N ASN A 142 0.29 -18.90 -18.02
CA ASN A 142 0.74 -20.29 -18.03
C ASN A 142 0.80 -20.83 -16.59
N PRO A 143 0.04 -21.87 -16.21
CA PRO A 143 0.04 -22.38 -14.84
C PRO A 143 1.39 -22.89 -14.33
N THR A 144 2.34 -23.25 -15.21
CA THR A 144 3.69 -23.69 -14.78
C THR A 144 4.67 -22.54 -14.59
N ASN A 145 4.33 -21.34 -15.08
CA ASN A 145 5.10 -20.11 -14.93
C ASN A 145 4.15 -18.90 -15.03
N HIS A 146 3.27 -18.75 -14.04
CA HIS A 146 2.15 -17.82 -14.14
C HIS A 146 2.61 -16.36 -14.16
N VAL A 147 1.79 -15.52 -14.79
CA VAL A 147 1.93 -14.07 -14.78
C VAL A 147 1.90 -13.57 -13.33
N ARG A 148 2.95 -12.84 -12.95
CA ARG A 148 3.14 -12.31 -11.60
C ARG A 148 4.03 -11.08 -11.60
N ASN A 149 4.18 -10.43 -10.46
CA ASN A 149 5.00 -9.22 -10.30
C ASN A 149 4.66 -8.16 -11.36
N ILE A 150 3.36 -7.99 -11.65
CA ILE A 150 2.91 -6.95 -12.56
C ILE A 150 3.19 -5.60 -11.89
N ARG A 151 3.79 -4.68 -12.64
CA ARG A 151 3.97 -3.29 -12.24
C ARG A 151 3.35 -2.39 -13.30
N LEU A 152 2.60 -1.41 -12.87
CA LEU A 152 2.11 -0.34 -13.74
C LEU A 152 2.67 0.98 -13.22
N TRP A 153 3.77 1.41 -13.83
CA TRP A 153 4.49 2.60 -13.40
C TRP A 153 3.81 3.87 -13.92
N LEU A 154 3.67 4.85 -13.03
CA LEU A 154 3.37 6.22 -13.43
C LEU A 154 4.43 6.77 -14.41
N PRO A 155 4.06 7.75 -15.25
CA PRO A 155 4.98 8.36 -16.20
C PRO A 155 6.27 8.86 -15.54
N GLY A 156 7.42 8.38 -16.02
CA GLY A 156 8.75 8.76 -15.51
C GLY A 156 9.22 8.01 -14.27
N PHE A 157 8.50 6.99 -13.79
CA PHE A 157 8.83 6.26 -12.54
C PHE A 157 9.12 4.77 -12.74
N GLU A 158 9.39 4.31 -13.96
CA GLU A 158 9.80 2.92 -14.20
C GLU A 158 11.05 2.59 -13.36
N ASN A 159 10.94 1.58 -12.50
CA ASN A 159 11.99 1.14 -11.57
C ASN A 159 12.44 2.20 -10.55
N ALA A 160 11.55 3.11 -10.15
CA ALA A 160 11.88 4.09 -9.11
C ALA A 160 12.35 3.42 -7.80
N ASP A 161 13.38 3.97 -7.17
CA ASP A 161 13.95 3.46 -5.91
C ASP A 161 12.96 3.56 -4.74
N SER A 162 12.21 4.65 -4.69
CA SER A 162 11.16 4.87 -3.71
C SER A 162 9.82 4.40 -4.27
N PRO A 163 9.02 3.63 -3.50
CA PRO A 163 7.68 3.26 -3.93
C PRO A 163 6.73 4.46 -3.91
N PHE A 164 7.11 5.58 -3.26
CA PHE A 164 6.23 6.72 -3.04
C PHE A 164 6.32 7.77 -4.13
N TYR A 165 5.15 8.20 -4.60
CA TYR A 165 5.03 9.25 -5.59
C TYR A 165 5.53 10.60 -5.04
N PRO A 166 6.48 11.29 -5.70
CA PRO A 166 7.06 12.52 -5.16
C PRO A 166 6.04 13.62 -4.84
N THR A 167 5.02 13.81 -5.69
CA THR A 167 3.99 14.82 -5.44
C THR A 167 3.17 14.50 -4.18
N PHE A 168 2.96 13.22 -3.86
CA PHE A 168 2.35 12.82 -2.60
C PHE A 168 3.26 13.17 -1.42
N LYS A 169 4.54 12.81 -1.50
CA LYS A 169 5.56 13.15 -0.48
C LYS A 169 5.65 14.66 -0.24
N ASP A 170 5.62 15.46 -1.29
CA ASP A 170 5.68 16.93 -1.21
C ASP A 170 4.49 17.52 -0.44
N ARG A 171 3.30 16.97 -0.64
CA ARG A 171 2.08 17.39 0.09
C ARG A 171 2.15 17.09 1.59
N LEU A 172 2.96 16.12 2.01
CA LEU A 172 3.11 15.73 3.41
C LEU A 172 4.20 16.52 4.15
N LYS A 173 5.07 17.25 3.44
CA LYS A 173 6.15 18.04 4.06
C LYS A 173 5.69 18.95 5.21
N PRO A 174 4.53 19.65 5.13
CA PRO A 174 4.10 20.57 6.18
C PRO A 174 3.56 19.90 7.45
N PHE A 175 3.45 18.58 7.52
CA PHE A 175 2.80 17.88 8.62
C PHE A 175 3.76 17.00 9.41
N ASN A 176 3.48 16.82 10.70
CA ASN A 176 4.07 15.82 11.60
C ASN A 176 3.21 15.71 12.87
N PRO A 177 2.87 14.51 13.38
CA PRO A 177 3.14 13.17 12.83
C PRO A 177 2.26 12.83 11.61
N LEU A 178 2.55 11.71 10.96
CA LEU A 178 1.64 11.08 9.99
C LEU A 178 0.78 10.03 10.72
N ARG A 179 -0.56 10.17 10.66
CA ARG A 179 -1.53 9.25 11.25
C ARG A 179 -2.05 8.28 10.19
N PHE A 180 -1.94 6.97 10.46
CA PHE A 180 -2.20 5.89 9.51
C PHE A 180 -3.53 5.15 9.74
N MET A 181 -4.53 5.77 10.36
CA MET A 181 -5.79 5.12 10.72
C MET A 181 -6.49 4.45 9.53
N ASP A 182 -6.70 5.17 8.42
CA ASP A 182 -7.34 4.62 7.21
C ASP A 182 -6.40 3.72 6.42
N TRP A 183 -5.11 4.02 6.39
CA TRP A 183 -4.11 3.12 5.80
C TRP A 183 -4.06 1.78 6.51
N ALA A 184 -4.31 1.70 7.82
CA ALA A 184 -4.39 0.44 8.54
C ALA A 184 -5.78 -0.23 8.45
N HIS A 185 -6.78 0.48 7.91
CA HIS A 185 -8.19 0.10 7.91
C HIS A 185 -8.68 -0.22 9.34
N THR A 186 -8.54 0.76 10.24
CA THR A 186 -8.78 0.60 11.69
C THR A 186 -10.26 0.51 12.05
N ASN A 187 -11.10 1.34 11.42
CA ASN A 187 -12.55 1.32 11.67
C ASN A 187 -13.15 0.00 11.20
N ASN A 188 -14.00 -0.62 12.03
CA ASN A 188 -14.63 -1.92 11.79
C ASN A 188 -13.63 -3.04 11.45
N SER A 189 -12.37 -2.91 11.88
CA SER A 189 -11.32 -3.86 11.51
C SER A 189 -11.57 -5.24 12.08
N GLY A 190 -11.68 -6.25 11.21
CA GLY A 190 -11.73 -7.66 11.61
C GLY A 190 -10.35 -8.30 11.84
N GLN A 191 -9.27 -7.50 11.81
CA GLN A 191 -7.90 -7.98 12.01
C GLN A 191 -7.66 -8.31 13.49
N ARG A 192 -7.20 -9.54 13.75
CA ARG A 192 -6.93 -10.07 15.10
C ARG A 192 -5.54 -10.69 15.19
N GLU A 193 -5.22 -11.61 14.28
CA GLU A 193 -3.94 -12.32 14.29
C GLU A 193 -2.95 -11.71 13.29
N TRP A 194 -1.64 -11.88 13.52
CA TRP A 194 -0.61 -11.27 12.67
C TRP A 194 -0.74 -11.63 11.18
N SER A 195 -1.25 -12.82 10.88
CA SER A 195 -1.53 -13.28 9.51
C SER A 195 -2.69 -12.55 8.82
N ASP A 196 -3.49 -11.77 9.54
CA ASP A 196 -4.59 -10.99 8.99
C ASP A 196 -4.10 -9.71 8.30
N ARG A 197 -2.90 -9.22 8.64
CA ARG A 197 -2.36 -7.99 8.07
C ARG A 197 -2.03 -8.17 6.59
N ARG A 198 -2.11 -7.07 5.83
CA ARG A 198 -1.61 -7.05 4.45
C ARG A 198 -0.08 -7.27 4.43
N PRO A 199 0.43 -8.25 3.65
CA PRO A 199 1.86 -8.36 3.37
C PRO A 199 2.32 -7.27 2.40
N MET A 200 3.54 -6.75 2.58
CA MET A 200 4.11 -5.71 1.71
C MET A 200 4.25 -6.17 0.25
N ASN A 201 4.56 -7.44 0.04
CA ASN A 201 4.73 -8.05 -1.28
C ASN A 201 3.40 -8.46 -1.95
N TYR A 202 2.26 -8.30 -1.27
CA TYR A 202 0.97 -8.54 -1.87
C TYR A 202 0.69 -7.49 -2.97
N ALA A 203 0.07 -7.91 -4.07
CA ALA A 203 -0.05 -7.14 -5.30
C ALA A 203 -0.64 -5.74 -5.05
N TRP A 204 -1.80 -5.66 -4.39
CA TRP A 204 -2.47 -4.41 -4.01
C TRP A 204 -2.50 -4.21 -2.49
N GLN A 205 -2.78 -2.99 -2.02
CA GLN A 205 -2.61 -2.55 -0.63
C GLN A 205 -3.89 -1.97 0.00
N GLY A 206 -5.06 -2.37 -0.51
CA GLY A 206 -6.37 -2.01 0.04
C GLY A 206 -7.41 -3.10 -0.19
N GLY A 207 -8.58 -2.99 0.44
CA GLY A 207 -9.66 -3.96 0.26
C GLY A 207 -9.39 -5.32 0.93
N GLU A 208 -9.98 -6.39 0.41
CA GLU A 208 -9.99 -7.70 1.08
C GLU A 208 -8.64 -8.45 1.01
N TYR A 209 -8.31 -9.14 2.10
CA TYR A 209 -7.24 -10.13 2.26
C TYR A 209 -7.66 -11.17 3.28
N ASN A 210 -7.47 -12.47 2.98
CA ASN A 210 -7.79 -13.55 3.93
C ASN A 210 -9.20 -13.42 4.57
N GLY A 211 -10.20 -13.01 3.78
CA GLY A 211 -11.59 -12.84 4.24
C GLY A 211 -11.83 -11.62 5.14
N LYS A 212 -10.87 -10.69 5.22
CA LYS A 212 -10.95 -9.47 6.02
C LYS A 212 -10.63 -8.26 5.16
N VAL A 213 -11.32 -7.14 5.39
CA VAL A 213 -10.90 -5.88 4.79
C VAL A 213 -9.69 -5.37 5.55
N THR A 214 -8.59 -5.16 4.84
CA THR A 214 -7.33 -4.66 5.38
C THR A 214 -6.91 -3.41 4.61
N GLY A 215 -5.92 -2.72 5.15
CA GLY A 215 -5.29 -1.61 4.47
C GLY A 215 -3.89 -1.96 3.94
N VAL A 216 -3.06 -0.93 3.93
CA VAL A 216 -1.66 -0.92 3.52
C VAL A 216 -0.82 -1.69 4.52
N ALA A 217 0.22 -2.37 4.04
CA ALA A 217 1.18 -3.04 4.91
C ALA A 217 1.92 -2.03 5.82
N TRP A 218 2.13 -2.41 7.08
CA TRP A 218 2.84 -1.58 8.06
C TRP A 218 4.24 -1.18 7.61
N GLU A 219 4.91 -2.04 6.83
CA GLU A 219 6.23 -1.77 6.25
C GLU A 219 6.23 -0.49 5.39
N TYR A 220 5.19 -0.27 4.58
CA TYR A 220 5.07 0.97 3.79
C TYR A 220 4.84 2.21 4.68
N MET A 221 4.09 2.08 5.77
CA MET A 221 3.88 3.20 6.70
C MET A 221 5.20 3.62 7.36
N ILE A 222 5.99 2.63 7.79
CA ILE A 222 7.32 2.85 8.36
C ILE A 222 8.26 3.46 7.32
N ASP A 223 8.27 2.94 6.09
CA ASP A 223 9.12 3.46 5.01
C ASP A 223 8.80 4.92 4.66
N LEU A 224 7.51 5.29 4.64
CA LEU A 224 7.10 6.67 4.40
C LEU A 224 7.60 7.61 5.51
N CYS A 225 7.47 7.18 6.78
CA CYS A 225 8.00 7.92 7.93
C CYS A 225 9.52 8.08 7.86
N ASN A 226 10.25 7.02 7.48
CA ASN A 226 11.70 7.05 7.33
C ASN A 226 12.15 8.00 6.20
N GLU A 227 11.52 7.91 5.02
CA GLU A 227 11.85 8.75 3.87
C GLU A 227 11.57 10.24 4.14
N LEU A 228 10.46 10.55 4.82
CA LEU A 228 10.07 11.93 5.11
C LEU A 228 10.59 12.44 6.45
N GLN A 229 11.24 11.57 7.23
CA GLN A 229 11.73 11.87 8.57
C GLN A 229 10.61 12.37 9.50
N LYS A 230 9.44 11.70 9.45
CA LYS A 230 8.23 12.06 10.20
C LYS A 230 7.90 11.03 11.29
N ASP A 231 7.44 11.52 12.43
CA ASP A 231 6.94 10.67 13.51
C ASP A 231 5.71 9.88 13.03
N MET A 232 5.57 8.67 13.58
CA MET A 232 4.55 7.70 13.20
C MET A 232 3.42 7.72 14.21
N TRP A 233 2.16 7.87 13.76
CA TRP A 233 0.98 7.68 14.61
C TRP A 233 0.16 6.51 14.06
N ILE A 234 0.10 5.42 14.83
CA ILE A 234 -0.64 4.21 14.49
C ILE A 234 -1.91 4.08 15.33
N CYS A 235 -2.92 3.46 14.73
CA CYS A 235 -4.12 3.00 15.43
C CYS A 235 -4.14 1.47 15.37
N VAL A 236 -4.08 0.82 16.53
CA VAL A 236 -4.05 -0.66 16.61
C VAL A 236 -5.48 -1.19 16.47
N PRO A 237 -5.75 -2.22 15.64
CA PRO A 237 -7.07 -2.84 15.56
C PRO A 237 -7.60 -3.24 16.94
N HIS A 238 -8.88 -2.98 17.22
CA HIS A 238 -9.49 -3.25 18.53
C HIS A 238 -9.46 -4.75 18.91
N MET A 239 -9.54 -5.64 17.91
CA MET A 239 -9.48 -7.10 18.09
C MET A 239 -8.07 -7.69 18.06
N ALA A 240 -7.01 -6.86 17.93
CA ALA A 240 -5.64 -7.35 17.82
C ALA A 240 -5.25 -8.21 19.02
N SER A 241 -4.69 -9.40 18.77
CA SER A 241 -4.15 -10.27 19.82
C SER A 241 -2.85 -9.71 20.39
N ASP A 242 -2.45 -10.19 21.57
CA ASP A 242 -1.15 -9.83 22.16
C ASP A 242 0.02 -10.16 21.22
N ASP A 243 -0.07 -11.27 20.49
CA ASP A 243 0.93 -11.66 19.48
C ASP A 243 0.97 -10.67 18.30
N TYR A 244 -0.19 -10.21 17.83
CA TYR A 244 -0.25 -9.14 16.82
C TYR A 244 0.43 -7.86 17.32
N CYS A 245 0.06 -7.40 18.52
CA CYS A 245 0.62 -6.20 19.13
C CYS A 245 2.13 -6.29 19.33
N TRP A 246 2.63 -7.44 19.81
CA TRP A 246 4.06 -7.69 20.00
C TRP A 246 4.81 -7.67 18.67
N LYS A 247 4.30 -8.36 17.65
CA LYS A 247 4.93 -8.40 16.32
C LYS A 247 4.90 -7.04 15.63
N LEU A 248 3.83 -6.26 15.81
CA LEU A 248 3.75 -4.90 15.29
C LEU A 248 4.80 -4.00 15.96
N ALA A 249 4.87 -4.03 17.29
CA ALA A 249 5.87 -3.27 18.04
C ALA A 249 7.30 -3.67 17.63
N HIS A 250 7.56 -4.97 17.47
CA HIS A 250 8.87 -5.47 17.02
C HIS A 250 9.19 -5.00 15.59
N LEU A 251 8.23 -5.07 14.66
CA LEU A 251 8.43 -4.57 13.29
C LEU A 251 8.77 -3.08 13.27
N ILE A 252 8.04 -2.26 14.04
CA ILE A 252 8.28 -0.83 14.13
C ILE A 252 9.64 -0.55 14.75
N LEU A 253 9.96 -1.18 15.89
CA LEU A 253 11.24 -1.00 16.59
C LEU A 253 12.45 -1.37 15.72
N THR A 254 12.31 -2.40 14.87
CA THR A 254 13.42 -2.89 14.03
C THR A 254 13.60 -2.15 12.72
N ARG A 255 12.56 -1.48 12.19
CA ARG A 255 12.60 -0.85 10.87
C ARG A 255 12.49 0.68 10.90
N LEU A 256 11.81 1.26 11.88
CA LEU A 256 11.67 2.71 12.00
C LEU A 256 13.00 3.33 12.43
N ASP A 257 13.35 4.47 11.84
CA ASP A 257 14.49 5.28 12.25
C ASP A 257 14.35 5.62 13.74
N ALA A 258 15.34 5.21 14.54
CA ALA A 258 15.33 5.30 16.00
C ALA A 258 15.21 6.73 16.56
N ARG A 259 15.35 7.76 15.70
CA ARG A 259 15.14 9.17 16.07
C ARG A 259 13.68 9.60 15.99
N LEU A 260 12.82 8.82 15.34
CA LEU A 260 11.40 9.12 15.17
C LEU A 260 10.60 8.63 16.37
N LYS A 261 9.53 9.36 16.70
CA LYS A 261 8.59 8.98 17.76
C LYS A 261 7.45 8.15 17.19
N VAL A 262 6.92 7.27 18.02
CA VAL A 262 5.72 6.48 17.73
C VAL A 262 4.63 6.88 18.71
N TYR A 263 3.48 7.31 18.19
CA TYR A 263 2.25 7.53 18.92
C TYR A 263 1.34 6.32 18.67
N VAL A 264 0.89 5.69 19.76
CA VAL A 264 0.04 4.51 19.68
C VAL A 264 -1.35 4.88 20.18
N GLU A 265 -2.33 4.65 19.34
CA GLU A 265 -3.76 4.81 19.65
C GLU A 265 -4.43 3.44 19.67
N TYR A 266 -5.23 3.18 20.68
CA TYR A 266 -6.04 1.98 20.74
C TYR A 266 -7.32 2.19 19.91
N SER A 267 -7.35 1.58 18.72
CA SER A 267 -8.42 1.73 17.73
C SER A 267 -8.72 3.18 17.33
N ASN A 268 -9.97 3.49 17.01
CA ASN A 268 -10.47 4.82 16.66
C ASN A 268 -11.95 4.93 17.07
N GLU A 269 -12.36 6.09 17.60
CA GLU A 269 -13.75 6.39 17.98
C GLU A 269 -14.46 5.24 18.73
N VAL A 270 -13.78 4.65 19.70
CA VAL A 270 -14.30 3.55 20.53
C VAL A 270 -15.55 3.90 21.34
N TRP A 271 -15.92 5.18 21.40
CA TRP A 271 -17.12 5.71 22.03
C TRP A 271 -18.31 5.81 21.05
N ASN A 272 -18.09 5.70 19.74
CA ASN A 272 -19.10 5.94 18.73
C ASN A 272 -19.84 4.64 18.36
N GLY A 273 -21.11 4.54 18.78
CA GLY A 273 -21.96 3.36 18.57
C GLY A 273 -22.27 2.99 17.12
N GLN A 274 -21.88 3.81 16.14
CA GLN A 274 -21.99 3.46 14.71
C GLN A 274 -20.93 2.45 14.25
N PHE A 275 -19.86 2.26 15.02
CA PHE A 275 -18.75 1.40 14.64
C PHE A 275 -18.72 0.06 15.39
N GLY A 276 -18.27 -0.99 14.70
CA GLY A 276 -18.11 -2.34 15.25
C GLY A 276 -17.13 -2.39 16.43
N GLN A 277 -16.11 -1.51 16.47
CA GLN A 277 -15.20 -1.46 17.61
C GLN A 277 -15.86 -1.01 18.92
N PHE A 278 -16.89 -0.15 18.86
CA PHE A 278 -17.68 0.19 20.06
C PHE A 278 -18.42 -1.06 20.54
N GLN A 279 -19.11 -1.74 19.63
CA GLN A 279 -19.90 -2.93 19.95
C GLN A 279 -19.04 -4.06 20.53
N TRP A 280 -17.78 -4.18 20.10
CA TRP A 280 -16.84 -5.16 20.64
C TRP A 280 -16.38 -4.85 22.07
N LEU A 281 -16.23 -3.56 22.42
CA LEU A 281 -15.83 -3.13 23.77
C LEU A 281 -16.97 -3.12 24.78
N ASP A 282 -18.20 -2.92 24.30
CA ASP A 282 -19.41 -2.87 25.13
C ASP A 282 -19.99 -4.26 25.45
N ALA A 283 -19.49 -5.31 24.78
CA ALA A 283 -19.91 -6.71 24.94
C ALA A 283 -19.16 -7.44 26.07
#